data_AF-A0A842CFZ3-F1
#
_entry.id   AF-A0A842CFZ3-F1
#
_cell.length_a   1.000
_cell.length_b   1.000
_cell.length_c   1.000
_cell.angle_alpha   90.00
_cell.angle_beta   90.00
_cell.angle_gamma   90.00
#
_symmetry.space_group_name_H-M   'P 1'
#
loop_
_entity.id
_entity.type
_entity.pdbx_description
1 polymer ?
#
loop_
_entity_poly.entity_id
_entity_poly.type
_entity_poly.pdbx_seq_one_letter_code
_entity_poly.pdbx_strand_id
1 'polypeptide(L)'
;MTKKLIQFIQSMCIIFTASMITMICSYVATGQTESMAIRDVFIMLGFSIVTTFIQQLLFNHSIKTKRTFYIRLIVFFLFIGATILGLGWLFDWYDTIAGFMIIFGLICVTFLVMHAFFSYRDAKFSNEINQKLAEMRERETK
;
A
#
# COMPACT_ATOMS: atom_id res chain seq x y z
N MET A 1 8.81 15.60 -15.56
CA MET A 1 9.40 14.75 -14.50
C MET A 1 8.74 14.96 -13.13
N THR A 2 8.57 16.20 -12.68
CA THR A 2 8.09 16.57 -11.33
C THR A 2 6.77 15.90 -10.93
N LYS A 3 5.78 15.79 -11.83
CA LYS A 3 4.47 15.17 -11.51
C LYS A 3 4.55 13.68 -11.16
N LYS A 4 5.39 12.90 -11.86
CA LYS A 4 5.57 11.46 -11.56
C LYS A 4 6.30 11.26 -10.23
N LEU A 5 7.25 12.13 -9.92
CA LEU A 5 8.03 12.09 -8.69
C LEU A 5 7.16 12.48 -7.48
N ILE A 6 6.28 13.48 -7.63
CA ILE A 6 5.28 13.84 -6.62
C ILE A 6 4.31 12.67 -6.36
N GLN A 7 3.78 12.03 -7.42
CA GLN A 7 2.87 10.88 -7.25
C GLN A 7 3.56 9.68 -6.58
N PHE A 8 4.85 9.48 -6.85
CA PHE A 8 5.66 8.47 -6.18
C PHE A 8 5.78 8.77 -4.69
N ILE A 9 6.23 9.97 -4.32
CA ILE A 9 6.37 10.40 -2.92
C ILE A 9 5.03 10.29 -2.19
N GLN A 10 3.93 10.75 -2.81
CA GLN A 10 2.59 10.63 -2.22
C GLN A 10 2.22 9.18 -1.95
N SER A 11 2.50 8.27 -2.89
CA SER A 11 2.20 6.84 -2.72
C SER A 11 3.06 6.22 -1.62
N MET A 12 4.33 6.59 -1.53
CA MET A 12 5.20 6.18 -0.41
C MET A 12 4.66 6.65 0.93
N CYS A 13 4.28 7.93 1.06
CA CYS A 13 3.74 8.48 2.30
C CYS A 13 2.45 7.77 2.72
N ILE A 14 1.58 7.46 1.77
CA ILE A 14 0.33 6.73 2.02
C ILE A 14 0.63 5.31 2.53
N ILE A 15 1.50 4.57 1.85
CA ILE A 15 1.89 3.21 2.23
C ILE A 15 2.58 3.20 3.60
N PHE A 16 3.49 4.14 3.82
CA PHE A 16 4.18 4.31 5.10
C PHE A 16 3.18 4.57 6.23
N THR A 17 2.23 5.49 6.03
CA THR A 17 1.20 5.80 7.03
C THR A 17 0.32 4.58 7.32
N ALA A 18 -0.10 3.83 6.29
CA ALA A 18 -0.82 2.56 6.49
C ALA A 18 0.01 1.58 7.32
N SER A 19 1.26 1.34 6.93
CA SER A 19 2.12 0.37 7.61
C SER A 19 2.36 0.74 9.08
N MET A 20 2.50 2.04 9.38
CA MET A 20 2.62 2.54 10.75
C MET A 20 1.34 2.28 11.54
N ILE A 21 0.16 2.54 10.98
CA ILE A 21 -1.12 2.27 11.63
C ILE A 21 -1.27 0.77 11.88
N THR A 22 -1.01 -0.08 10.88
CA THR A 22 -1.08 -1.54 11.02
C THR A 22 -0.14 -2.03 12.11
N MET A 23 1.09 -1.49 12.16
CA MET A 23 2.07 -1.79 13.20
C MET A 23 1.54 -1.44 14.58
N ILE A 24 1.08 -0.20 14.79
CA ILE A 24 0.54 0.26 16.07
C ILE A 24 -0.65 -0.62 16.49
N CYS A 25 -1.59 -0.89 15.58
CA CYS A 25 -2.72 -1.79 15.84
C CYS A 25 -2.25 -3.20 16.21
N SER A 26 -1.19 -3.70 15.59
CA SER A 26 -0.62 -5.01 15.88
C SER A 26 -0.04 -5.05 17.29
N TYR A 27 0.78 -4.07 17.68
CA TYR A 27 1.35 -3.97 19.03
C TYR A 27 0.28 -3.84 20.12
N VAL A 28 -0.78 -3.06 19.87
CA VAL A 28 -1.92 -2.94 20.79
C VAL A 28 -2.66 -4.28 20.91
N ALA A 29 -2.89 -4.97 19.79
CA ALA A 29 -3.60 -6.25 19.78
C ALA A 29 -2.79 -7.40 20.39
N THR A 30 -1.46 -7.38 20.30
CA THR A 30 -0.56 -8.37 20.91
C THR A 30 -0.17 -8.01 22.34
N GLY A 31 -0.53 -6.83 22.84
CA GLY A 31 -0.20 -6.37 24.19
C GLY A 31 1.27 -5.99 24.41
N GLN A 32 2.05 -5.83 23.33
CA GLN A 32 3.50 -5.53 23.37
C GLN A 32 3.81 -4.03 23.32
N THR A 33 2.94 -3.17 23.86
CA THR A 33 3.02 -1.70 23.69
C THR A 33 4.31 -1.06 24.23
N GLU A 34 5.02 -1.72 25.15
CA GLU A 34 6.27 -1.21 25.72
C GLU A 34 7.53 -1.55 24.90
N SER A 35 7.41 -2.44 23.90
CA SER A 35 8.55 -2.94 23.12
C SER A 35 8.74 -2.25 21.77
N MET A 36 8.08 -1.12 21.54
CA MET A 36 8.14 -0.45 20.23
C MET A 36 9.52 0.19 20.02
N ALA A 37 10.40 -0.50 19.31
CA ALA A 37 11.75 -0.02 19.08
C ALA A 37 11.76 0.99 17.93
N ILE A 38 12.61 2.02 18.03
CA ILE A 38 12.88 2.97 16.93
C ILE A 38 13.30 2.23 15.65
N ARG A 39 13.94 1.07 15.81
CA ARG A 39 14.31 0.16 14.71
C ARG A 39 13.11 -0.25 13.86
N ASP A 40 11.97 -0.56 14.47
CA ASP A 40 10.78 -1.04 13.74
C ASP A 40 10.21 0.06 12.84
N VAL A 41 10.32 1.32 13.25
CA VAL A 41 9.96 2.48 12.41
C VAL A 41 10.86 2.58 11.17
N PHE A 42 12.18 2.37 11.33
CA PHE A 42 13.10 2.36 10.19
C PHE A 42 12.87 1.17 9.25
N ILE A 43 12.51 0.00 9.80
CA ILE A 43 12.12 -1.16 9.00
C ILE A 43 10.85 -0.85 8.19
N MET A 44 9.84 -0.23 8.81
CA MET A 44 8.62 0.17 8.11
C MET A 44 8.87 1.24 7.04
N LEU A 45 9.82 2.16 7.28
CA LEU A 45 10.25 3.12 6.28
C LEU A 45 10.88 2.40 5.08
N GLY A 46 11.84 1.50 5.31
CA GLY A 46 12.44 0.67 4.25
C GLY A 46 11.40 -0.15 3.49
N PHE A 47 10.49 -0.79 4.22
CA PHE A 47 9.37 -1.54 3.67
C PHE A 47 8.49 -0.68 2.75
N SER A 48 8.18 0.55 3.15
CA SER A 48 7.36 1.46 2.34
C SER A 48 8.03 1.83 1.01
N ILE A 49 9.37 2.02 1.01
CA ILE A 49 10.15 2.32 -0.18
C ILE A 49 10.09 1.14 -1.16
N VAL A 50 10.43 -0.05 -0.65
CA VAL A 50 10.44 -1.29 -1.46
C VAL A 50 9.03 -1.59 -1.99
N THR A 51 8.01 -1.48 -1.15
CA THR A 51 6.62 -1.75 -1.52
C THR A 51 6.14 -0.80 -2.61
N THR A 52 6.49 0.49 -2.52
CA THR A 52 6.14 1.46 -3.58
C THR A 52 6.84 1.13 -4.89
N PHE A 53 8.11 0.72 -4.84
CA PHE A 53 8.85 0.31 -6.02
C PHE A 53 8.24 -0.94 -6.68
N ILE A 54 7.91 -1.97 -5.89
CA ILE A 54 7.24 -3.18 -6.36
C ILE A 54 5.85 -2.87 -6.92
N GLN A 55 5.09 -1.98 -6.28
CA GLN A 55 3.81 -1.51 -6.81
C GLN A 55 3.99 -0.87 -8.19
N GLN A 56 4.98 0.01 -8.37
CA GLN A 56 5.25 0.57 -9.69
C GLN A 56 5.64 -0.53 -10.69
N LEU A 57 6.53 -1.45 -10.32
CA LEU A 57 6.97 -2.52 -11.22
C LEU A 57 5.80 -3.41 -11.68
N LEU A 58 4.88 -3.75 -10.77
CA LEU A 58 3.71 -4.58 -11.08
C LEU A 58 2.64 -3.83 -11.86
N PHE A 59 2.42 -2.53 -11.60
CA PHE A 59 1.26 -1.80 -12.13
C PHE A 59 1.59 -0.71 -13.18
N ASN A 60 2.86 -0.49 -13.54
CA ASN A 60 3.27 0.52 -14.53
C ASN A 60 2.87 0.18 -15.98
N HIS A 61 2.66 -1.09 -16.31
CA HIS A 61 2.21 -1.47 -17.65
C HIS A 61 0.69 -1.47 -17.78
N SER A 62 0.19 -0.80 -18.84
CA SER A 62 -1.23 -0.80 -19.24
C SER A 62 -1.79 -2.22 -19.23
N ILE A 63 -2.77 -2.44 -18.36
CA ILE A 63 -3.33 -3.75 -18.12
C ILE A 63 -4.44 -3.98 -19.13
N LYS A 64 -4.16 -4.83 -20.12
CA LYS A 64 -5.11 -5.15 -21.21
C LYS A 64 -6.36 -5.89 -20.74
N THR A 65 -6.35 -6.51 -19.56
CA THR A 65 -7.43 -7.39 -19.11
C THR A 65 -7.60 -7.39 -17.60
N LYS A 66 -8.85 -7.31 -17.10
CA LYS A 66 -9.21 -7.33 -15.68
C LYS A 66 -8.59 -8.52 -14.93
N ARG A 67 -8.50 -9.69 -15.57
CA ARG A 67 -7.89 -10.90 -15.00
C ARG A 67 -6.42 -10.71 -14.64
N THR A 68 -5.65 -10.04 -15.50
CA THR A 68 -4.23 -9.75 -15.27
C THR A 68 -4.02 -8.76 -14.12
N PHE A 69 -4.96 -7.82 -13.93
CA PHE A 69 -4.95 -6.92 -12.77
C PHE A 69 -5.11 -7.72 -11.46
N TYR A 70 -6.12 -8.58 -11.37
CA TYR A 70 -6.35 -9.38 -10.16
C TYR A 70 -5.20 -10.33 -9.84
N ILE A 71 -4.57 -10.94 -10.85
CA ILE A 71 -3.40 -11.80 -10.64
C ILE A 71 -2.25 -10.98 -10.03
N ARG A 72 -1.95 -9.80 -10.58
CA ARG A 72 -0.90 -8.90 -10.05
C ARG A 72 -1.24 -8.42 -8.64
N LEU A 73 -2.52 -8.16 -8.36
CA LEU A 73 -3.00 -7.76 -7.04
C LEU A 73 -2.79 -8.87 -6.01
N ILE A 74 -3.11 -10.13 -6.35
CA ILE A 74 -2.89 -11.28 -5.47
C ILE A 74 -1.40 -11.48 -5.23
N VAL A 75 -0.56 -11.39 -6.27
CA VAL A 75 0.90 -11.48 -6.12
C VAL A 75 1.43 -10.37 -5.20
N PHE A 76 0.92 -9.15 -5.35
CA PHE A 76 1.31 -8.03 -4.49
C PHE A 76 0.88 -8.23 -3.04
N PHE A 77 -0.33 -8.75 -2.80
CA PHE A 77 -0.81 -9.11 -1.48
C PHE A 77 0.08 -10.18 -0.83
N LEU A 78 0.42 -11.24 -1.56
CA LEU A 78 1.30 -12.30 -1.06
C LEU A 78 2.70 -11.77 -0.74
N PHE A 79 3.23 -10.87 -1.57
CA PHE A 79 4.51 -10.21 -1.30
C PHE A 79 4.48 -9.39 0.00
N ILE A 80 3.45 -8.56 0.19
CA ILE A 80 3.29 -7.76 1.42
C ILE A 80 3.14 -8.69 2.63
N GLY A 81 2.26 -9.69 2.55
CA GLY A 81 2.01 -10.63 3.63
C GLY A 81 3.27 -11.39 4.03
N ALA A 82 3.98 -11.97 3.06
CA ALA A 82 5.23 -12.68 3.31
C ALA A 82 6.32 -11.76 3.89
N THR A 83 6.41 -10.52 3.43
CA THR A 83 7.42 -9.57 3.91
C THR A 83 7.13 -9.14 5.35
N ILE A 84 5.90 -8.71 5.66
CA ILE A 84 5.55 -8.25 7.02
C ILE A 84 5.57 -9.41 8.01
N LEU A 85 5.04 -10.59 7.64
CA LEU A 85 5.09 -11.77 8.51
C LEU A 85 6.51 -12.29 8.70
N GLY A 86 7.33 -12.28 7.63
CA GLY A 86 8.72 -12.68 7.69
C GLY A 86 9.56 -11.73 8.54
N LEU A 87 9.37 -10.41 8.40
CA LEU A 87 9.99 -9.42 9.28
C LEU A 87 9.49 -9.58 10.71
N GLY A 88 8.18 -9.78 10.91
CA GLY A 88 7.62 -9.98 12.24
C GLY A 88 8.15 -11.23 12.95
N TRP A 89 8.46 -12.29 12.20
CA TRP A 89 9.14 -13.46 12.76
C TRP A 89 10.62 -13.18 13.04
N LEU A 90 11.32 -12.48 12.14
CA LEU A 90 12.75 -12.17 12.29
C LEU A 90 13.05 -11.20 13.44
N PHE A 91 12.09 -10.33 13.77
CA PHE A 91 12.21 -9.30 14.79
C PHE A 91 11.38 -9.57 16.05
N ASP A 92 10.92 -10.81 16.25
CA ASP A 92 10.17 -11.28 17.43
C ASP A 92 8.89 -10.46 17.73
N TRP A 93 8.17 -10.02 16.69
CA TRP A 93 6.88 -9.33 16.84
C TRP A 93 5.74 -10.28 17.25
N TYR A 94 5.92 -11.58 17.05
CA TYR A 94 5.00 -12.62 17.50
C TYR A 94 5.72 -13.96 17.71
N ASP A 95 5.43 -14.61 18.83
CA ASP A 95 5.96 -15.95 19.14
C ASP A 95 4.88 -17.04 19.09
N THR A 96 3.61 -16.62 19.02
CA THR A 96 2.46 -17.53 19.06
C THR A 96 1.71 -17.55 17.73
N ILE A 97 1.08 -18.69 17.45
CA ILE A 97 0.18 -18.84 16.29
C ILE A 97 -0.98 -17.84 16.36
N ALA A 98 -1.44 -17.50 17.57
CA ALA A 98 -2.47 -16.47 17.77
C ALA A 98 -1.98 -15.08 17.35
N GLY A 99 -0.77 -14.68 17.75
CA GLY A 99 -0.15 -13.42 17.32
C GLY A 99 0.04 -13.36 15.80
N PHE A 100 0.51 -14.46 15.19
CA PHE A 100 0.60 -14.60 13.73
C PHE A 100 -0.75 -14.35 13.05
N MET A 101 -1.83 -15.00 13.52
CA MET A 101 -3.16 -14.85 12.93
C MET A 101 -3.71 -13.43 13.08
N ILE A 102 -3.46 -12.77 14.21
CA ILE A 102 -3.86 -11.37 14.45
C ILE A 102 -3.16 -10.44 13.46
N ILE A 103 -1.84 -10.55 13.33
CA ILE A 103 -1.05 -9.72 12.41
C ILE A 103 -1.49 -9.99 10.97
N PHE A 104 -1.67 -11.25 10.58
CA PHE A 104 -2.16 -11.60 9.25
C PHE A 104 -3.55 -11.01 8.96
N GLY A 105 -4.46 -11.06 9.94
CA GLY A 105 -5.78 -10.43 9.84
C GLY A 105 -5.68 -8.91 9.64
N LEU A 106 -4.82 -8.23 10.39
CA LEU A 106 -4.58 -6.79 10.24
C LEU A 106 -3.97 -6.42 8.89
N ILE A 107 -3.07 -7.24 8.36
CA ILE A 107 -2.54 -7.09 7.00
C ILE A 107 -3.67 -7.18 5.97
N CYS A 108 -4.56 -8.18 6.09
CA CYS A 108 -5.72 -8.34 5.20
C CYS A 108 -6.60 -7.09 5.20
N VAL A 109 -6.97 -6.60 6.39
CA VAL A 109 -7.82 -5.40 6.53
C VAL A 109 -7.13 -4.18 5.94
N THR A 110 -5.87 -3.94 6.29
CA THR A 110 -5.11 -2.78 5.79
C THR A 110 -4.98 -2.82 4.26
N PHE A 111 -4.70 -3.99 3.70
CA PHE A 111 -4.59 -4.15 2.26
C PHE A 111 -5.91 -3.86 1.53
N LEU A 112 -7.04 -4.33 2.06
CA LEU A 112 -8.35 -4.05 1.50
C LEU A 112 -8.69 -2.56 1.56
N VAL A 113 -8.44 -1.91 2.69
CA VAL A 113 -8.62 -0.46 2.86
C VAL A 113 -7.75 0.31 1.87
N MET A 114 -6.48 -0.08 1.71
CA MET A 114 -5.59 0.56 0.76
C MET A 114 -6.04 0.34 -0.69
N HIS A 115 -6.42 -0.87 -1.06
CA HIS A 115 -6.93 -1.15 -2.40
C HIS A 115 -8.17 -0.29 -2.71
N ALA A 116 -9.11 -0.16 -1.77
CA ALA A 116 -10.28 0.69 -1.92
C ALA A 116 -9.89 2.18 -2.04
N PHE A 117 -8.98 2.66 -1.19
CA PHE A 117 -8.51 4.04 -1.21
C PHE A 117 -7.82 4.42 -2.53
N PHE A 118 -6.91 3.58 -3.02
CA PHE A 118 -6.23 3.80 -4.30
C PHE A 118 -7.22 3.72 -5.48
N SER A 119 -8.14 2.75 -5.47
CA SER A 119 -9.18 2.64 -6.52
C SER A 119 -10.06 3.89 -6.58
N TYR A 120 -10.46 4.43 -5.43
CA TYR A 120 -11.25 5.66 -5.35
C TYR A 120 -10.46 6.87 -5.86
N ARG A 121 -9.19 6.99 -5.47
CA ARG A 121 -8.30 8.07 -5.92
C ARG A 121 -8.12 8.04 -7.44
N ASP A 122 -7.90 6.85 -8.01
CA ASP A 122 -7.71 6.67 -9.44
C ASP A 122 -9.00 6.97 -10.22
N ALA A 123 -10.17 6.60 -9.69
CA ALA A 123 -11.47 6.96 -10.28
C ALA A 123 -11.71 8.48 -10.28
N LYS A 124 -11.40 9.16 -9.16
CA LYS A 124 -11.49 10.63 -9.08
C LYS A 124 -10.55 11.32 -10.07
N PHE A 125 -9.30 10.85 -10.15
CA PHE A 125 -8.31 11.40 -11.06
C PHE A 125 -8.70 11.20 -12.54
N SER A 126 -9.28 10.04 -12.88
CA SER A 126 -9.81 9.79 -14.21
C SER A 126 -10.95 10.75 -14.57
N ASN A 127 -11.86 11.03 -13.64
CA ASN A 127 -12.94 11.98 -13.86
C ASN A 127 -12.43 13.42 -14.07
N GLU A 128 -11.44 13.86 -13.30
CA GLU A 128 -10.82 15.18 -13.48
C GLU A 128 -10.11 15.32 -14.84
N ILE A 129 -9.43 14.26 -15.32
CA ILE A 129 -8.83 14.24 -16.66
C ILE A 129 -9.91 14.36 -17.73
N ASN A 130 -10.98 13.56 -17.62
CA ASN A 130 -12.07 13.57 -18.59
C ASN A 130 -12.77 14.94 -18.65
N GLN A 131 -12.99 15.60 -17.51
CA GLN A 131 -13.54 16.95 -17.46
C GLN A 131 -12.61 17.97 -18.14
N LYS A 132 -11.30 17.93 -17.84
CA LYS A 132 -10.32 18.82 -18.49
C LYS A 132 -10.24 18.61 -20.01
N LEU A 133 -10.40 17.37 -20.48
CA LEU A 133 -10.47 17.06 -21.92
C LEU A 133 -11.73 17.63 -22.58
N ALA A 134 -12.88 17.57 -21.89
CA ALA A 134 -14.12 18.16 -22.37
C ALA A 134 -14.01 19.69 -22.47
N GLU A 135 -13.48 20.35 -21.42
CA GLU A 135 -13.26 21.80 -21.42
C GLU A 135 -12.27 22.25 -22.52
N MET A 136 -11.22 21.45 -22.81
CA MET A 136 -10.29 21.76 -23.90
C MET A 136 -10.96 21.63 -25.27
N ARG A 137 -11.80 20.60 -25.49
CA ARG A 137 -12.57 20.47 -26.76
C ARG A 137 -13.55 21.62 -26.96
N GLU A 138 -14.22 22.07 -25.91
CA GLU A 138 -15.14 23.22 -25.97
C GLU A 138 -14.43 24.55 -26.27
N ARG A 139 -13.17 24.70 -25.85
CA ARG A 139 -12.33 25.86 -26.18
C ARG A 139 -11.78 25.83 -27.61
N GLU A 140 -11.62 24.65 -28.22
CA GLU A 140 -11.19 24.51 -29.62
C GLU A 140 -12.36 24.65 -30.61
N THR A 141 -13.61 24.51 -30.14
CA THR A 141 -14.82 24.66 -30.97
C THR A 141 -15.46 26.05 -30.91
N LYS A 142 -14.96 26.95 -30.06
CA LYS A 142 -15.33 28.38 -30.00
C LYS A 142 -14.26 29.24 -30.65
#